data_AF-A0A7W1CTJ7-F1
#
_entry.id   AF-A0A7W1CTJ7-F1
#
_cell.length_a   1.000
_cell.length_b   1.000
_cell.length_c   1.000
_cell.angle_alpha   90.00
_cell.angle_beta   90.00
_cell.angle_gamma   90.00
#
_symmetry.space_group_name_H-M   'P 1'
#
loop_
_entity.id
_entity.type
_entity.pdbx_description
1 polymer ?
#
loop_
_entity_poly.entity_id
_entity_poly.type
_entity_poly.pdbx_seq_one_letter_code
_entity_poly.pdbx_strand_id
1 'polypeptide(L)' 'MDSIIESRELQIERKLFSIDLRENGRGKFLRITEDSQGHRNVIIVPMSGVDDFADAIDDVLASEPA' A
#
# COMPACT_ATOMS: atom_id res chain seq x y z
N MET A 1 -19.60 -4.51 0.98
CA MET A 1 -18.49 -5.47 0.88
C MET A 1 -17.59 -4.96 -0.21
N ASP A 2 -16.30 -4.84 0.04
CA ASP A 2 -15.31 -4.45 -0.97
C ASP A 2 -14.76 -5.71 -1.66
N SER A 3 -14.39 -5.57 -2.93
CA SER A 3 -13.76 -6.64 -3.73
C SER A 3 -12.28 -6.33 -3.95
N ILE A 4 -11.46 -7.37 -3.95
CA ILE A 4 -10.07 -7.28 -4.40
C ILE A 4 -10.07 -7.37 -5.93
N ILE A 5 -9.45 -6.39 -6.58
CA ILE A 5 -9.18 -6.40 -8.02
C ILE A 5 -7.82 -7.06 -8.27
N GLU A 6 -6.80 -6.67 -7.52
CA GLU A 6 -5.48 -7.29 -7.55
C GLU A 6 -4.79 -7.18 -6.18
N SER A 7 -3.88 -8.11 -5.90
CA SER A 7 -3.08 -8.18 -4.67
C SER A 7 -1.64 -8.60 -4.96
N ARG A 8 -0.72 -8.05 -4.17
CA ARG A 8 0.68 -8.46 -4.10
C ARG A 8 1.10 -8.58 -2.66
N GLU A 9 1.83 -9.64 -2.35
CA GLU A 9 2.42 -9.86 -1.03
C GLU A 9 3.95 -9.81 -1.10
N LEU A 10 4.57 -9.23 -0.08
CA LEU A 10 6.00 -8.99 0.02
C LEU A 10 6.47 -9.32 1.44
N GLN A 11 7.34 -10.32 1.59
CA GLN A 11 8.03 -10.57 2.85
C GLN A 11 9.34 -9.78 2.88
N ILE A 12 9.48 -8.87 3.83
CA ILE A 12 10.69 -8.08 4.05
C ILE A 12 11.11 -8.26 5.50
N GLU A 13 12.25 -8.93 5.72
CA GLU A 13 12.70 -9.36 7.04
C GLU A 13 11.60 -10.11 7.81
N ARG A 14 11.18 -9.59 8.96
CA ARG A 14 10.10 -10.13 9.81
C ARG A 14 8.71 -9.59 9.50
N LYS A 15 8.59 -8.70 8.50
CA LYS A 15 7.34 -8.02 8.15
C LYS A 15 6.75 -8.63 6.89
N LEU A 16 5.44 -8.87 6.91
CA LEU A 16 4.65 -9.23 5.74
C LEU A 16 3.84 -8.02 5.29
N PHE A 17 4.08 -7.56 4.08
CA PHE A 17 3.29 -6.50 3.45
C PHE A 17 2.32 -7.10 2.43
N SER A 18 1.08 -6.62 2.43
CA SER A 18 0.09 -6.90 1.41
C SER A 18 -0.38 -5.58 0.81
N ILE A 19 -0.32 -5.48 -0.51
CA ILE A 19 -0.74 -4.32 -1.29
C ILE A 19 -1.93 -4.77 -2.15
N ASP A 20 -3.13 -4.34 -1.77
CA ASP A 20 -4.38 -4.71 -2.43
C ASP A 20 -4.97 -3.51 -3.17
N LEU A 21 -5.21 -3.63 -4.48
CA LEU A 21 -6.13 -2.75 -5.19
C LEU A 21 -7.56 -3.26 -4.98
N ARG A 22 -8.40 -2.44 -4.36
CA ARG A 22 -9.78 -2.79 -3.98
C ARG A 22 -10.80 -1.81 -4.55
N GLU A 23 -12.05 -2.27 -4.63
CA GLU A 23 -13.19 -1.45 -5.05
C GLU A 23 -14.37 -1.63 -4.10
N ASN A 24 -15.06 -0.52 -3.81
CA ASN A 24 -16.33 -0.52 -3.10
C ASN A 24 -17.31 0.47 -3.75
N GLY A 25 -18.50 0.64 -3.16
CA GLY A 25 -19.52 1.53 -3.71
C GLY A 25 -19.14 3.02 -3.77
N ARG A 26 -18.01 3.43 -3.21
CA ARG A 26 -17.46 4.80 -3.27
C ARG A 26 -16.32 4.94 -4.29
N GLY A 27 -15.90 3.84 -4.91
CA GLY A 27 -14.83 3.79 -5.91
C GLY A 27 -13.68 2.86 -5.51
N LYS A 28 -12.56 3.03 -6.21
CA LYS A 28 -11.34 2.23 -6.05
C LYS A 28 -10.35 2.86 -5.07
N PHE A 29 -9.58 2.03 -4.39
CA PHE A 29 -8.54 2.46 -3.47
C PHE A 29 -7.45 1.39 -3.34
N LEU A 30 -6.24 1.82 -3.00
CA LEU A 30 -5.15 0.94 -2.62
C LEU A 30 -5.19 0.75 -1.09
N ARG A 31 -5.06 -0.50 -0.62
CA ARG A 31 -4.91 -0.82 0.79
C ARG A 31 -3.55 -1.49 0.99
N ILE A 32 -2.69 -0.87 1.79
CA ILE A 32 -1.40 -1.42 2.16
C ILE A 32 -1.50 -1.89 3.60
N THR A 33 -1.23 -3.16 3.82
CA THR A 33 -1.25 -3.82 5.13
C THR A 33 0.17 -4.21 5.49
N GLU A 34 0.63 -3.85 6.68
CA GLU A 34 1.84 -4.37 7.31
C GLU A 34 1.43 -5.32 8.43
N ASP A 35 2.01 -6.52 8.48
CA ASP A 35 1.94 -7.43 9.63
C ASP A 35 3.36 -7.71 10.15
N SER A 36 3.61 -7.34 11.40
CA SER A 36 4.85 -7.62 12.11
C SER A 36 4.55 -8.49 13.33
N GLN A 37 4.48 -9.81 13.12
CA GLN A 37 4.28 -10.83 14.16
C GLN A 37 2.99 -10.60 14.97
N GLY A 38 1.88 -10.30 14.27
CA GLY A 38 0.57 -10.07 14.88
C GLY A 38 0.26 -8.61 15.16
N HIS A 39 1.23 -7.70 15.02
CA HIS A 39 0.97 -6.26 14.99
C HIS A 39 0.65 -5.83 13.57
N ARG A 40 -0.63 -5.52 13.32
CA ARG A 40 -1.14 -5.21 11.99
C ARG A 40 -1.45 -3.73 11.83
N ASN A 41 -0.77 -3.07 10.90
CA ASN A 41 -1.05 -1.70 10.48
C ASN A 41 -1.69 -1.70 9.09
N VAL A 42 -2.59 -0.75 8.84
CA VAL A 42 -3.26 -0.62 7.54
C VAL A 42 -3.32 0.86 7.17
N ILE A 43 -2.92 1.17 5.95
CA ILE A 43 -3.17 2.46 5.31
C ILE A 43 -4.03 2.27 4.06
N ILE A 44 -4.83 3.29 3.76
CA ILE A 44 -5.69 3.31 2.58
C ILE A 44 -5.37 4.58 1.80
N VAL A 45 -5.05 4.41 0.52
CA VAL A 45 -4.79 5.50 -0.42
C VAL A 45 -5.93 5.51 -1.46
N PRO A 46 -6.74 6.58 -1.53
CA PRO A 46 -7.74 6.71 -2.60
C PRO A 46 -7.07 6.70 -3.98
N MET A 47 -7.68 6.07 -4.98
CA MET A 47 -7.09 6.01 -6.34
C MET A 47 -6.76 7.37 -6.94
N SER A 48 -7.44 8.44 -6.52
CA SER A 48 -7.19 9.80 -6.99
C SER A 48 -5.84 10.39 -6.56
N GLY A 49 -5.12 9.76 -5.63
CA GLY A 49 -3.82 10.24 -5.15
C GLY A 49 -2.76 9.14 -5.08
N VAL A 50 -2.95 8.03 -5.79
CA VAL A 50 -1.97 6.92 -5.80
C VAL A 50 -0.70 7.33 -6.54
N ASP A 51 -0.81 8.06 -7.64
CA ASP A 51 0.36 8.51 -8.41
C ASP A 51 1.21 9.50 -7.57
N ASP A 52 0.59 10.54 -7.01
CA ASP A 52 1.27 11.48 -6.09
C ASP A 52 1.90 10.77 -4.87
N PHE A 53 1.25 9.72 -4.36
CA PHE A 53 1.77 8.93 -3.24
C PHE A 53 3.01 8.12 -3.63
N ALA A 54 3.04 7.56 -4.84
CA ALA A 54 4.19 6.83 -5.38
C ALA A 54 5.36 7.79 -5.66
N ASP A 55 5.09 8.90 -6.34
CA ASP A 55 6.08 9.94 -6.64
C ASP A 55 6.72 10.47 -5.35
N ALA A 56 5.93 10.70 -4.29
CA ALA A 56 6.45 11.14 -3.01
C ALA A 56 7.38 10.11 -2.34
N ILE A 57 7.14 8.80 -2.54
CA ILE A 57 8.06 7.76 -2.06
C ILE A 57 9.37 7.83 -2.84
N ASP A 58 9.30 7.91 -4.16
CA ASP A 58 10.47 7.97 -5.03
C ASP A 58 11.32 9.22 -4.77
N ASP A 59 10.69 10.38 -4.57
CA ASP A 59 11.36 11.64 -4.22
C ASP A 59 12.12 11.54 -2.89
N VAL A 60 11.52 10.90 -1.88
CA VAL A 60 12.17 10.68 -0.57
C VAL A 60 13.37 9.73 -0.73
N LEU A 61 13.22 8.65 -1.50
CA LEU A 61 14.32 7.70 -1.75
C LEU A 61 15.47 8.34 -2.52
N ALA A 62 15.17 9.21 -3.49
CA ALA A 62 16.18 9.94 -4.26
C ALA A 62 16.96 10.98 -3.41
N SER A 63 16.41 11.38 -2.26
CA SER A 63 17.04 12.35 -1.36
C SER A 63 18.17 11.77 -0.50
N GLU A 64 18.30 10.44 -0.45
CA GLU A 64 19.39 9.76 0.27
C GLU A 64 20.65 9.70 -0.62
N PRO A 65 21.75 10.40 -0.25
CA PRO A 65 23.01 10.27 -0.99
C PRO A 65 23.59 8.87 -0.76
N ALA A 66 24.03 8.24 -1.86
CA ALA A 66 24.65 6.91 -1.88
C ALA A 66 25.88 6.77 -0.96
#